data_AF-A0A945NM10-F1
#
_entry.id   AF-A0A945NM10-F1
#
_cell.length_a   1.000
_cell.length_b   1.000
_cell.length_c   1.000
_cell.angle_alpha   90.00
_cell.angle_beta   90.00
_cell.angle_gamma   90.00
#
_symmetry.space_group_name_H-M   'P 1'
#
loop_
_entity.id
_entity.type
_entity.pdbx_description
1 polymer ?
#
loop_
_entity_poly.entity_id
_entity_poly.type
_entity_poly.pdbx_seq_one_letter_code
_entity_poly.pdbx_strand_id
1 'polypeptide(L)'
;MGKLLSSPKLLVIAIAAVAALLVSVAGGALGASFGLGFLGGPIPFISIPAERVAFIGAYPLLNSTVMFWFGGLILLFIAWRAGRNVKDVPSGWQNLMEMIYEFFSNTVDGVAGGTPKAGRRFLALVSTIFLVVMIINWVGILPGVGSIGRVESIEEWVHHHAEGIEAEIHEEHSGYNDTQVHQLALIHLLEEHADDTFVAFDGVFVPLGQGEQARV
;
A
#
# COMPACT_ATOMS: atom_id res chain seq x y z
N MET A 1 10.10 20.14 -39.35
CA MET A 1 10.05 18.66 -39.22
C MET A 1 10.56 17.96 -40.50
N GLY A 2 11.71 18.34 -41.08
CA GLY A 2 12.07 17.97 -42.46
C GLY A 2 13.37 17.17 -42.68
N LYS A 3 14.12 16.83 -41.62
CA LYS A 3 15.40 16.07 -41.76
C LYS A 3 15.30 14.59 -41.39
N LEU A 4 14.23 14.17 -40.70
CA LEU A 4 14.04 12.79 -40.26
C LEU A 4 13.57 11.87 -41.41
N LEU A 5 12.74 12.41 -42.31
CA LEU A 5 12.14 11.67 -43.44
C LEU A 5 13.01 11.67 -44.72
N SER A 6 14.07 12.48 -44.77
CA SER A 6 14.89 12.66 -45.97
C SER A 6 16.14 11.77 -46.03
N SER A 7 16.46 11.06 -44.95
CA SER A 7 17.64 10.19 -44.90
C SER A 7 17.25 8.74 -44.59
N PRO A 8 17.58 7.77 -45.45
CA PRO A 8 17.09 6.40 -45.34
C PRO A 8 17.56 5.70 -44.06
N LYS A 9 18.74 6.07 -43.53
CA LYS A 9 19.29 5.50 -42.28
C LYS A 9 18.51 5.96 -41.03
N LEU A 10 18.16 7.25 -40.94
CA LEU A 10 17.37 7.78 -39.82
C LEU A 10 15.94 7.26 -39.85
N LEU A 11 15.37 7.05 -41.04
CA LEU A 11 14.04 6.49 -41.21
C LEU A 11 13.98 5.04 -40.71
N VAL A 12 14.98 4.22 -41.03
CA VAL A 12 15.08 2.83 -40.52
C VAL A 12 15.22 2.80 -38.99
N ILE A 13 16.06 3.67 -38.41
CA ILE A 13 16.22 3.77 -36.95
C ILE A 13 14.91 4.20 -36.28
N ALA A 14 14.21 5.18 -36.85
CA ALA A 14 12.92 5.65 -36.33
C ALA A 14 11.86 4.54 -36.39
N ILE A 15 11.76 3.79 -37.49
CA ILE A 15 10.85 2.64 -37.60
C ILE A 15 11.21 1.55 -36.59
N ALA A 16 12.49 1.21 -36.44
CA ALA A 16 12.93 0.21 -35.47
C ALA A 16 12.62 0.63 -34.03
N ALA A 17 12.82 1.90 -33.68
CA ALA A 17 12.48 2.43 -32.36
C ALA A 17 10.97 2.39 -32.09
N VAL A 18 10.15 2.75 -33.08
CA VAL A 18 8.69 2.67 -32.97
C VAL A 18 8.23 1.21 -32.84
N ALA A 19 8.79 0.29 -33.63
CA ALA A 19 8.47 -1.13 -33.54
C ALA A 19 8.88 -1.70 -32.18
N ALA A 20 10.07 -1.38 -31.67
CA ALA A 20 10.51 -1.80 -30.34
C ALA A 20 9.60 -1.25 -29.23
N LEU A 21 9.15 0.00 -29.35
CA LEU A 21 8.22 0.60 -28.39
C LEU A 21 6.85 -0.09 -28.44
N LEU A 22 6.31 -0.37 -29.64
CA LEU A 22 5.05 -1.08 -29.79
C LEU A 22 5.12 -2.51 -29.24
N VAL A 23 6.21 -3.23 -29.53
CA VAL A 23 6.46 -4.59 -29.01
C VAL A 23 6.65 -4.58 -27.48
N SER A 24 7.33 -3.57 -26.93
CA SER A 24 7.51 -3.43 -25.49
C SER A 24 6.21 -3.10 -24.77
N VAL A 25 5.36 -2.24 -25.35
CA VAL A 25 4.06 -1.89 -24.76
C VAL A 25 3.08 -3.06 -24.85
N ALA A 26 3.01 -3.71 -26.02
CA ALA A 26 2.14 -4.86 -26.24
C ALA A 26 2.62 -6.13 -25.53
N GLY A 27 3.93 -6.32 -25.34
CA GLY A 27 4.51 -7.46 -24.64
C GLY A 27 4.65 -7.26 -23.12
N GLY A 28 4.66 -6.01 -22.65
CA GLY A 28 4.85 -5.64 -21.24
C GLY A 28 3.54 -5.57 -20.44
N ALA A 29 3.57 -4.83 -19.33
CA ALA A 29 2.46 -4.75 -18.37
C ALA A 29 1.13 -4.27 -18.98
N LEU A 30 1.18 -3.33 -19.93
CA LEU A 30 -0.01 -2.80 -20.60
C LEU A 30 -0.65 -3.81 -21.56
N GLY A 31 0.14 -4.63 -22.25
CA GLY A 31 -0.41 -5.69 -23.10
C GLY A 31 -0.81 -6.95 -22.32
N ALA A 32 -0.22 -7.17 -21.14
CA ALA A 32 -0.63 -8.24 -20.24
C ALA A 32 -2.12 -8.15 -19.84
N SER A 33 -2.66 -6.93 -19.64
CA SER A 33 -4.09 -6.74 -19.38
C SER A 33 -5.01 -7.12 -20.55
N PHE A 34 -4.46 -7.29 -21.74
CA PHE A 34 -5.16 -7.73 -22.96
C PHE A 34 -4.72 -9.12 -23.45
N GLY A 35 -3.96 -9.88 -22.64
CA GLY A 35 -3.50 -11.23 -22.97
C GLY A 35 -2.27 -11.32 -23.89
N LEU A 36 -1.57 -10.20 -24.13
CA LEU A 36 -0.37 -10.12 -24.97
C LEU A 36 0.94 -10.02 -24.18
N GLY A 37 0.92 -10.22 -22.85
CA GLY A 37 2.03 -10.01 -21.92
C GLY A 37 3.20 -11.00 -21.98
N PHE A 38 3.65 -11.39 -23.18
CA PHE A 38 4.70 -12.42 -23.38
C PHE A 38 6.10 -12.00 -22.91
N LEU A 39 6.34 -10.72 -22.59
CA LEU A 39 7.58 -10.23 -21.97
C LEU A 39 7.47 -10.12 -20.44
N GLY A 40 6.28 -10.32 -19.87
CA GLY A 40 6.06 -10.28 -18.42
C GLY A 40 6.55 -11.57 -17.76
N GLY A 41 7.43 -11.45 -16.77
CA GLY A 41 7.78 -12.56 -15.89
C GLY A 41 6.62 -12.90 -14.92
N PRO A 42 6.60 -14.09 -14.32
CA PRO A 42 5.65 -14.42 -13.28
C PRO A 42 5.85 -13.45 -12.10
N ILE A 43 4.85 -12.61 -11.84
CA ILE A 43 4.84 -11.73 -10.67
C ILE A 43 4.19 -12.52 -9.53
N PRO A 44 4.91 -12.81 -8.43
CA PRO A 44 4.29 -13.47 -7.29
C PRO A 44 3.19 -12.56 -6.74
N PHE A 45 1.96 -13.05 -6.73
CA PHE A 45 0.85 -12.37 -6.07
C PHE A 45 0.98 -12.58 -4.57
N ILE A 46 1.60 -11.64 -3.88
CA ILE A 46 1.72 -11.63 -2.42
C ILE A 46 0.63 -10.70 -1.88
N SER A 47 -0.48 -11.27 -1.46
CA SER A 47 -1.56 -10.56 -0.76
C SER A 47 -1.48 -10.88 0.72
N ILE A 48 -0.69 -10.13 1.48
CA ILE A 48 -0.67 -10.25 2.93
C ILE A 48 -1.79 -9.37 3.51
N PRO A 49 -2.76 -9.95 4.23
CA PRO A 49 -3.81 -9.17 4.87
C PRO A 49 -3.22 -8.19 5.89
N ALA A 50 -3.91 -7.08 6.15
CA ALA A 50 -3.48 -6.12 7.15
C ALA A 50 -3.39 -6.79 8.52
N GLU A 51 -2.23 -6.70 9.15
CA GLU A 51 -1.99 -7.31 10.46
C GLU A 51 -2.77 -6.55 11.54
N ARG A 52 -3.33 -7.31 12.50
CA ARG A 52 -4.02 -6.75 13.66
C ARG A 52 -3.00 -6.32 14.70
N VAL A 53 -3.02 -5.05 15.07
CA VAL A 53 -2.08 -4.45 16.03
C VAL A 53 -2.65 -4.44 17.46
N ALA A 54 -3.95 -4.18 17.61
CA ALA A 54 -4.61 -4.12 18.92
C ALA A 54 -6.13 -4.26 18.80
N PHE A 55 -6.83 -4.42 19.93
CA PHE A 55 -8.29 -4.28 20.00
C PHE A 55 -8.66 -2.96 20.66
N ILE A 56 -9.55 -2.19 20.01
CA ILE A 56 -10.21 -1.03 20.60
C ILE A 56 -11.66 -1.43 20.86
N GLY A 57 -11.93 -1.94 22.06
CA GLY A 57 -13.22 -2.56 22.38
C GLY A 57 -13.48 -3.76 21.47
N ALA A 58 -14.53 -3.70 20.65
CA ALA A 58 -14.86 -4.75 19.68
C ALA A 58 -14.25 -4.55 18.29
N TYR A 59 -13.52 -3.44 18.03
CA TYR A 59 -12.93 -3.17 16.72
C TYR A 59 -11.47 -3.64 16.66
N PRO A 60 -11.10 -4.53 15.71
CA PRO A 60 -9.70 -4.91 15.48
C PRO A 60 -8.96 -3.75 14.80
N LEU A 61 -8.01 -3.15 15.50
CA LEU A 61 -7.16 -2.10 14.97
C LEU A 61 -6.08 -2.69 14.06
N LEU A 62 -6.22 -2.45 12.76
CA LEU A 62 -5.29 -2.92 11.74
C LEU A 62 -4.09 -1.99 11.57
N ASN A 63 -2.95 -2.54 11.15
CA ASN A 63 -1.75 -1.77 10.83
C ASN A 63 -2.03 -0.69 9.77
N SER A 64 -2.85 -0.99 8.78
CA SER A 64 -3.28 -0.08 7.71
C SER A 64 -4.06 1.12 8.26
N THR A 65 -4.93 0.89 9.24
CA THR A 65 -5.69 1.94 9.94
C THR A 65 -4.76 2.85 10.74
N VAL A 66 -3.78 2.28 11.46
CA VAL A 66 -2.78 3.05 12.21
C VAL A 66 -1.95 3.92 11.27
N MET A 67 -1.48 3.37 10.16
CA MET A 67 -0.71 4.11 9.16
C MET A 67 -1.53 5.21 8.49
N PHE A 68 -2.81 4.95 8.22
CA PHE A 68 -3.73 5.97 7.72
C PHE A 68 -3.90 7.13 8.70
N TRP A 69 -4.11 6.85 10.00
CA TRP A 69 -4.20 7.88 11.04
C TRP A 69 -2.90 8.65 11.19
N PHE A 70 -1.76 7.98 11.14
CA PHE A 70 -0.45 8.63 11.19
C PHE A 70 -0.25 9.61 10.03
N GLY A 71 -0.55 9.19 8.79
CA GLY A 71 -0.54 10.09 7.63
C GLY A 71 -1.54 11.25 7.78
N GLY A 72 -2.74 10.98 8.30
CA GLY A 72 -3.74 12.01 8.62
C GLY A 72 -3.24 13.03 9.64
N LEU A 73 -2.59 12.59 10.72
CA LEU A 73 -2.00 13.47 11.74
C LEU A 73 -0.90 14.35 11.16
N ILE A 74 -0.06 13.83 10.27
CA ILE A 74 0.96 14.61 9.56
C ILE A 74 0.29 15.70 8.72
N LEU A 75 -0.74 15.35 7.95
CA LEU A 75 -1.46 16.32 7.12
C LEU A 75 -2.14 17.40 7.98
N LEU A 76 -2.80 17.01 9.07
CA LEU A 76 -3.40 17.94 10.02
C LEU A 76 -2.37 18.85 10.67
N PHE A 77 -1.19 18.31 11.04
CA PHE A 77 -0.10 19.09 11.59
C PHE A 77 0.41 20.14 10.60
N ILE A 78 0.60 19.78 9.33
CA ILE A 78 1.01 20.70 8.26
C ILE A 78 -0.05 21.80 8.06
N ALA A 79 -1.32 21.41 7.94
CA ALA A 79 -2.42 22.35 7.76
C ALA A 79 -2.54 23.33 8.94
N TRP A 80 -2.46 22.82 10.17
CA TRP A 80 -2.45 23.63 11.38
C TRP A 80 -1.23 24.56 11.44
N ARG A 81 -0.04 24.07 11.09
CA ARG A 81 1.19 24.86 11.13
C ARG A 81 1.18 26.02 10.13
N ALA A 82 0.55 25.82 8.98
CA ALA A 82 0.34 26.86 7.97
C ALA A 82 -0.77 27.85 8.37
N GLY A 83 -1.87 27.37 8.95
CA GLY A 83 -3.02 28.21 9.33
C GLY A 83 -2.89 28.97 10.65
N ARG A 84 -1.96 28.59 11.53
CA ARG A 84 -1.86 29.18 12.89
C ARG A 84 -1.46 30.66 12.92
N ASN A 85 -0.66 31.13 11.96
CA ASN A 85 -0.13 32.51 11.95
C ASN A 85 -0.15 33.09 10.54
N VAL A 86 -1.35 33.28 9.98
CA VAL A 86 -1.52 33.88 8.64
C VAL A 86 -1.08 35.35 8.69
N LYS A 87 -0.21 35.73 7.77
CA LYS A 87 0.27 37.11 7.60
C LYS A 87 -0.14 37.64 6.23
N ASP A 88 -0.33 38.95 6.12
CA ASP A 88 -0.63 39.61 4.84
C ASP A 88 0.51 39.44 3.81
N VAL A 89 1.75 39.42 4.30
CA VAL A 89 2.92 39.04 3.49
C VAL A 89 3.28 37.59 3.84
N PRO A 90 3.01 36.63 2.94
CA PRO A 90 3.14 35.22 3.25
C PRO A 90 4.62 34.83 3.40
N SER A 91 4.90 33.90 4.33
CA SER A 91 6.27 33.41 4.57
C SER A 91 6.27 31.96 5.08
N GLY A 92 7.32 31.19 4.72
CA GLY A 92 7.54 29.83 5.19
C GLY A 92 6.43 28.85 4.77
N TRP A 93 5.78 28.21 5.75
CA TRP A 93 4.71 27.22 5.52
C TRP A 93 3.46 27.79 4.84
N GLN A 94 3.19 29.09 5.00
CA GLN A 94 2.08 29.75 4.32
C GLN A 94 2.31 29.77 2.79
N ASN A 95 3.52 30.10 2.33
CA ASN A 95 3.86 30.08 0.90
C ASN A 95 3.66 28.70 0.28
N LEU A 96 4.04 27.64 0.99
CA LEU A 96 3.88 26.28 0.51
C LEU A 96 2.39 25.93 0.33
N MET A 97 1.56 26.23 1.34
CA MET A 97 0.13 25.94 1.25
C MET A 97 -0.60 26.82 0.23
N GLU A 98 -0.22 28.09 0.09
CA GLU A 98 -0.78 28.98 -0.94
C GLU A 98 -0.41 28.50 -2.34
N MET A 99 0.84 28.09 -2.57
CA MET A 99 1.25 27.48 -3.84
C MET A 99 0.42 26.22 -4.18
N ILE A 100 0.22 25.34 -3.20
CA ILE A 100 -0.59 24.12 -3.36
C ILE A 100 -2.05 24.50 -3.66
N TYR A 101 -2.60 25.46 -2.92
CA TYR A 101 -3.97 25.93 -3.12
C TYR A 101 -4.16 26.55 -4.51
N GLU A 102 -3.25 27.41 -4.95
CA GLU A 102 -3.27 28.02 -6.29
C GLU A 102 -3.16 26.97 -7.38
N PHE A 103 -2.29 25.98 -7.23
CA PHE A 103 -2.17 24.85 -8.17
C PHE A 103 -3.52 24.12 -8.34
N PHE A 104 -4.20 23.80 -7.24
CA PHE A 104 -5.51 23.16 -7.30
C PHE A 104 -6.60 24.09 -7.83
N SER A 105 -6.61 25.36 -7.43
CA SER A 105 -7.57 26.33 -7.95
C SER A 105 -7.49 26.44 -9.46
N ASN A 106 -6.28 26.61 -10.00
CA ASN A 106 -6.03 26.72 -11.44
C ASN A 106 -6.39 25.43 -12.18
N THR A 107 -6.05 24.27 -11.61
CA THR A 107 -6.35 22.96 -12.21
C THR A 107 -7.86 22.72 -12.26
N VAL A 108 -8.55 23.00 -11.15
CA VAL A 108 -9.99 22.77 -11.06
C VAL A 108 -10.76 23.75 -11.94
N ASP A 109 -10.37 25.03 -12.00
CA ASP A 109 -10.99 26.00 -12.91
C ASP A 109 -10.76 25.63 -14.39
N GLY A 110 -9.58 25.09 -14.72
CA GLY A 110 -9.26 24.59 -16.06
C GLY A 110 -10.11 23.37 -16.48
N VAL A 111 -10.38 22.44 -15.55
CA VAL A 111 -11.14 21.21 -15.83
C VAL A 111 -12.66 21.45 -15.74
N ALA A 112 -13.13 22.29 -14.82
CA ALA A 112 -14.56 22.54 -14.56
C ALA A 112 -15.20 23.57 -15.51
N GLY A 113 -14.62 23.79 -16.70
CA GLY A 113 -15.19 24.65 -17.73
C GLY A 113 -15.01 26.15 -17.51
N GLY A 114 -13.99 26.57 -16.74
CA GLY A 114 -13.57 27.97 -16.66
C GLY A 114 -14.49 28.91 -15.88
N THR A 115 -15.51 28.39 -15.17
CA THR A 115 -16.37 29.22 -14.31
C THR A 115 -15.89 29.15 -12.84
N PRO A 116 -15.43 30.27 -12.24
CA PRO A 116 -14.87 30.28 -10.87
C PRO A 116 -15.83 29.78 -9.77
N LYS A 117 -17.13 29.73 -10.06
CA LYS A 117 -18.18 29.26 -9.12
C LYS A 117 -18.33 27.74 -9.08
N ALA A 118 -18.07 27.05 -10.19
CA ALA A 118 -18.19 25.59 -10.23
C ALA A 118 -16.96 24.92 -9.60
N GLY A 119 -15.77 25.45 -9.88
CA GLY A 119 -14.51 24.89 -9.41
C GLY A 119 -14.35 24.90 -7.88
N ARG A 120 -14.80 25.96 -7.21
CA ARG A 120 -14.72 26.07 -5.74
C ARG A 120 -15.42 24.94 -4.97
N ARG A 121 -16.46 24.32 -5.52
CA ARG A 121 -17.17 23.21 -4.87
C ARG A 121 -16.35 21.92 -4.86
N PHE A 122 -15.56 21.69 -5.91
CA PHE A 122 -14.74 20.49 -6.06
C PHE A 122 -13.32 20.66 -5.53
N LEU A 123 -12.84 21.91 -5.40
CA LEU A 123 -11.50 22.22 -4.94
C LEU A 123 -11.18 21.52 -3.62
N ALA A 124 -12.04 21.64 -2.61
CA ALA A 124 -11.83 21.02 -1.30
C ALA A 124 -11.75 19.49 -1.39
N LEU A 125 -12.64 18.85 -2.17
CA LEU A 125 -12.67 17.40 -2.32
C LEU A 125 -11.42 16.89 -3.05
N VAL A 126 -11.10 17.50 -4.20
CA VAL A 126 -9.97 17.08 -5.05
C VAL A 126 -8.64 17.31 -4.32
N SER A 127 -8.45 18.48 -3.71
CA SER A 127 -7.25 18.77 -2.94
C SER A 127 -7.09 17.84 -1.74
N THR A 128 -8.17 17.55 -1.00
CA THR A 128 -8.11 16.64 0.16
C THR A 128 -7.77 15.23 -0.27
N ILE A 129 -8.45 14.67 -1.27
CA ILE A 129 -8.16 13.31 -1.77
C ILE A 129 -6.71 13.23 -2.23
N PHE A 130 -6.26 14.21 -3.02
CA PHE A 130 -4.89 14.24 -3.50
C PHE A 130 -3.87 14.30 -2.37
N LEU A 131 -4.03 15.25 -1.43
CA LEU A 131 -3.09 15.45 -0.34
C LEU A 131 -3.04 14.24 0.59
N VAL A 132 -4.20 13.64 0.90
CA VAL A 132 -4.27 12.41 1.70
C VAL A 132 -3.54 11.27 1.01
N VAL A 133 -3.85 10.99 -0.26
CA VAL A 133 -3.20 9.91 -1.02
C VAL A 133 -1.69 10.16 -1.15
N MET A 134 -1.28 11.39 -1.45
CA MET A 134 0.14 11.76 -1.55
C MET A 134 0.88 11.52 -0.24
N ILE A 135 0.34 11.99 0.89
CA ILE A 135 0.97 11.82 2.20
C ILE A 135 1.02 10.35 2.61
N ILE A 136 -0.04 9.58 2.40
CA ILE A 136 -0.04 8.14 2.72
C ILE A 136 1.01 7.40 1.90
N ASN A 137 1.11 7.70 0.60
CA ASN A 137 2.13 7.10 -0.26
C ASN A 137 3.54 7.48 0.18
N TRP A 138 3.76 8.72 0.63
CA TRP A 138 5.04 9.17 1.15
C TRP A 138 5.38 8.55 2.51
N VAL A 139 4.38 8.32 3.35
CA VAL A 139 4.56 7.59 4.61
C VAL A 139 4.99 6.15 4.32
N GLY A 140 4.43 5.52 3.28
CA GLY A 140 4.78 4.15 2.88
C GLY A 140 6.25 3.93 2.51
N ILE A 141 6.96 4.99 2.10
CA ILE A 141 8.40 4.92 1.76
C ILE A 141 9.33 5.31 2.92
N LEU A 142 8.78 5.65 4.09
CA LEU A 142 9.60 6.06 5.23
C LEU A 142 10.44 4.88 5.73
N PRO A 143 11.73 5.11 6.06
CA PRO A 143 12.56 4.09 6.67
C PRO A 143 11.93 3.66 8.00
N GLY A 144 11.71 2.36 8.17
CA GLY A 144 10.98 1.80 9.31
C GLY A 144 9.63 1.20 8.94
N VAL A 145 8.96 1.70 7.89
CA VAL A 145 7.69 1.14 7.42
C VAL A 145 7.96 -0.14 6.62
N GLY A 146 7.39 -1.26 7.08
CA GLY A 146 7.63 -2.60 6.52
C GLY A 146 8.98 -3.23 6.91
N SER A 147 9.91 -2.46 7.47
CA SER A 147 11.22 -2.95 7.92
C SER A 147 11.32 -3.15 9.43
N ILE A 148 10.44 -2.51 10.20
CA ILE A 148 10.33 -2.70 11.66
C ILE A 148 9.03 -3.44 11.91
N GLY A 149 9.13 -4.67 12.41
CA GLY A 149 8.02 -5.54 12.75
C GLY A 149 8.47 -6.63 13.72
N ARG A 150 7.52 -7.25 14.42
CA ARG A 150 7.80 -8.41 15.27
C ARG A 150 7.48 -9.66 14.45
N VAL A 151 8.44 -10.56 14.33
CA VAL A 151 8.17 -11.86 13.73
C VAL A 151 7.51 -12.73 14.79
N GLU A 152 6.31 -13.22 14.51
CA GLU A 152 5.66 -14.23 15.32
C GLU A 152 6.34 -15.59 15.04
N SER A 153 6.73 -16.29 16.10
CA SER A 153 7.26 -17.64 15.97
C SER A 153 6.13 -18.63 15.66
N ILE A 154 6.45 -19.79 15.08
CA ILE A 154 5.45 -20.84 14.79
C ILE A 154 4.71 -21.25 16.08
N GLU A 155 5.43 -21.35 17.19
CA GLU A 155 4.86 -21.73 18.50
C GLU A 155 3.84 -20.70 18.99
N GLU A 156 4.15 -19.41 18.82
CA GLU A 156 3.26 -18.32 19.21
C GLU A 156 2.04 -18.21 18.29
N TRP A 157 2.24 -18.39 16.98
CA TRP A 157 1.15 -18.42 16.01
C TRP A 157 0.18 -19.57 16.29
N VAL A 158 0.70 -20.78 16.57
CA VAL A 158 -0.12 -21.93 16.95
C VAL A 158 -0.89 -21.65 18.24
N HIS A 159 -0.24 -21.05 19.25
CA HIS A 159 -0.91 -20.75 20.52
C HIS A 159 -2.11 -19.79 20.33
N HIS A 160 -1.94 -18.72 19.54
CA HIS A 160 -3.02 -17.74 19.31
C HIS A 160 -4.19 -18.28 18.47
N HIS A 161 -3.94 -19.21 17.55
CA HIS A 161 -4.99 -19.80 16.71
C HIS A 161 -5.65 -21.00 17.39
N ALA A 162 -4.91 -21.75 18.20
CA ALA A 162 -5.44 -22.88 18.96
C ALA A 162 -6.47 -22.40 20.00
N GLU A 163 -6.25 -21.29 20.71
CA GLU A 163 -7.19 -20.81 21.74
C GLU A 163 -8.61 -20.56 21.21
N GLY A 164 -8.74 -20.04 19.98
CA GLY A 164 -10.05 -19.81 19.35
C GLY A 164 -10.78 -21.13 19.06
N ILE A 165 -10.07 -22.09 18.49
CA ILE A 165 -10.59 -23.42 18.16
C ILE A 165 -10.88 -24.22 19.43
N GLU A 166 -10.06 -24.09 20.47
CA GLU A 166 -10.27 -24.70 21.78
C GLU A 166 -11.56 -24.21 22.42
N ALA A 167 -11.87 -22.90 22.33
CA ALA A 167 -13.12 -22.36 22.85
C ALA A 167 -14.35 -22.94 22.12
N GLU A 168 -14.29 -23.06 20.79
CA GLU A 168 -15.36 -23.66 19.99
C GLU A 168 -15.54 -25.15 20.31
N ILE A 169 -14.45 -25.92 20.35
CA ILE A 169 -14.46 -27.35 20.69
C ILE A 169 -14.96 -27.58 22.11
N HIS A 170 -14.58 -26.73 23.06
CA HIS A 170 -15.04 -26.84 24.45
C HIS A 170 -16.55 -26.58 24.57
N GLU A 171 -17.11 -25.71 23.72
CA GLU A 171 -18.56 -25.48 23.65
C GLU A 171 -19.30 -26.68 23.01
N GLU A 172 -18.77 -27.22 21.91
CA GLU A 172 -19.38 -28.36 21.20
C GLU A 172 -19.20 -29.69 21.93
N HIS A 173 -18.10 -29.85 22.67
CA HIS A 173 -17.69 -31.09 23.35
C HIS A 173 -17.36 -30.85 24.83
N SER A 174 -18.34 -30.31 25.58
CA SER A 174 -18.24 -30.05 27.03
C SER A 174 -17.85 -31.24 27.94
N GLY A 175 -17.80 -32.46 27.40
CA GLY A 175 -17.37 -33.67 28.12
C GLY A 175 -15.89 -34.01 27.98
N TYR A 176 -15.12 -33.26 27.19
CA TYR A 176 -13.70 -33.51 26.97
C TYR A 176 -12.85 -32.86 28.07
N ASN A 177 -11.71 -33.48 28.38
CA ASN A 177 -10.72 -32.86 29.26
C ASN A 177 -9.89 -31.81 28.48
N ASP A 178 -9.28 -30.87 29.20
CA ASP A 178 -8.51 -29.77 28.58
C ASP A 178 -7.42 -30.28 27.62
N THR A 179 -6.82 -31.44 27.91
CA THR A 179 -5.81 -32.06 27.05
C THR A 179 -6.38 -32.58 25.73
N GLN A 180 -7.58 -33.18 25.76
CA GLN A 180 -8.29 -33.67 24.60
C GLN A 180 -8.78 -32.50 23.73
N VAL A 181 -9.25 -31.42 24.36
CA VAL A 181 -9.65 -30.19 23.67
C VAL A 181 -8.45 -29.59 22.94
N HIS A 182 -7.32 -29.41 23.63
CA HIS A 182 -6.09 -28.89 23.02
C HIS A 182 -5.59 -29.76 21.86
N GLN A 183 -5.56 -31.08 22.02
CA GLN A 183 -5.12 -32.00 20.97
C GLN A 183 -6.04 -31.96 19.74
N LEU A 184 -7.35 -31.89 19.95
CA LEU A 184 -8.31 -31.82 18.85
C LEU A 184 -8.24 -30.46 18.14
N ALA A 185 -8.01 -29.38 18.88
CA ALA A 185 -7.80 -28.05 18.32
C ALA A 185 -6.55 -28.00 17.43
N LEU A 186 -5.45 -28.60 17.87
CA LEU A 186 -4.23 -28.72 17.06
C LEU A 186 -4.45 -29.52 15.76
N ILE A 187 -5.23 -30.61 15.82
CA ILE A 187 -5.54 -31.40 14.62
C ILE A 187 -6.38 -30.57 13.65
N HIS A 188 -7.41 -29.87 14.13
CA HIS A 188 -8.22 -28.97 13.30
C HIS A 188 -7.38 -27.88 12.65
N LEU A 189 -6.49 -27.25 13.43
CA LEU A 189 -5.60 -26.21 12.95
C LEU A 189 -4.66 -26.73 11.86
N LEU A 190 -4.08 -27.92 12.05
CA LEU A 190 -3.22 -28.56 11.06
C LEU A 190 -3.96 -28.98 9.80
N GLU A 191 -5.24 -29.37 9.91
CA GLU A 191 -6.07 -29.75 8.76
C GLU A 191 -6.52 -28.52 7.96
N GLU A 192 -6.86 -27.42 8.65
CA GLU A 192 -7.26 -26.15 8.03
C GLU A 192 -6.09 -25.46 7.33
N HIS A 193 -4.91 -25.45 7.97
CA HIS A 193 -3.73 -24.75 7.48
C HIS A 193 -2.67 -25.69 6.87
N ALA A 194 -3.06 -26.91 6.47
CA ALA A 194 -2.14 -27.93 5.93
C ALA A 194 -1.38 -27.46 4.68
N ASP A 195 -2.05 -26.68 3.83
CA ASP A 195 -1.52 -26.19 2.55
C ASP A 195 -0.95 -24.76 2.66
N ASP A 196 -1.03 -24.14 3.83
CA ASP A 196 -0.54 -22.78 4.03
C ASP A 196 0.99 -22.74 4.04
N THR A 197 1.55 -21.80 3.29
CA THR A 197 3.00 -21.62 3.19
C THR A 197 3.47 -20.59 4.20
N PHE A 198 4.21 -21.03 5.21
CA PHE A 198 4.79 -20.15 6.22
C PHE A 198 6.21 -19.73 5.83
N VAL A 199 6.56 -18.46 6.07
CA VAL A 199 7.94 -17.98 5.98
C VAL A 199 8.53 -18.03 7.39
N ALA A 200 9.35 -19.04 7.67
CA ALA A 200 10.06 -19.17 8.93
C ALA A 200 11.37 -18.37 8.87
N PHE A 201 11.59 -17.49 9.84
CA PHE A 201 12.85 -16.77 10.00
C PHE A 201 13.67 -17.41 11.13
N ASP A 202 14.96 -17.64 10.90
CA ASP A 202 15.89 -18.15 11.91
C ASP A 202 16.30 -16.99 12.85
N GLY A 203 15.41 -16.62 13.77
CA GLY A 203 15.61 -15.58 14.79
C GLY A 203 14.45 -14.58 14.96
N VAL A 204 14.35 -13.99 16.16
CA VAL A 204 13.29 -13.03 16.54
C VAL A 204 13.43 -11.65 15.84
N PHE A 205 14.62 -11.33 15.34
CA PHE A 205 14.92 -10.06 14.66
C PHE A 205 15.46 -10.30 13.26
N VAL A 206 14.81 -9.70 12.25
CA VAL A 206 15.30 -9.67 10.87
C VAL A 206 16.25 -8.49 10.70
N PRO A 207 17.54 -8.68 10.37
CA PRO A 207 18.44 -7.56 10.11
C PRO A 207 17.97 -6.80 8.86
N LEU A 208 18.02 -5.47 8.94
CA LEU A 208 17.61 -4.57 7.86
C LEU A 208 18.34 -4.94 6.55
N GLY A 209 17.56 -5.29 5.52
CA GLY A 209 18.08 -5.41 4.15
C GLY A 209 18.55 -6.79 3.68
N GLN A 210 18.34 -7.88 4.44
CA GLN A 210 18.69 -9.24 3.98
C GLN A 210 17.51 -10.20 3.77
N GLY A 211 16.29 -9.83 4.16
CA GLY A 211 15.12 -10.73 4.12
C GLY A 211 14.69 -11.22 2.73
N GLU A 212 15.07 -10.55 1.64
CA GLU A 212 14.78 -11.02 0.27
C GLU A 212 15.86 -11.93 -0.32
N GLN A 213 17.11 -11.85 0.15
CA GLN A 213 18.22 -12.60 -0.48
C GLN A 213 18.37 -14.03 0.04
N ALA A 214 17.71 -14.36 1.15
CA ALA A 214 17.77 -15.68 1.78
C ALA A 214 16.52 -16.55 1.50
N ARG A 215 15.64 -16.14 0.59
CA ARG A 215 14.52 -16.98 0.13
C ARG A 215 15.04 -18.12 -0.74
N VAL A 216 15.38 -19.25 -0.11
CA VAL A 216 15.50 -20.56 -0.75
C VAL A 216 14.15 -21.25 -0.68
#